data_AF-A0A1Y1MFH0-F1
#
_entry.id   AF-A0A1Y1MFH0-F1
#
_cell.length_a   1.000
_cell.length_b   1.000
_cell.length_c   1.000
_cell.angle_alpha   90.00
_cell.angle_beta   90.00
_cell.angle_gamma   90.00
#
_symmetry.space_group_name_H-M   'P 1'
#
loop_
_entity.id
_entity.type
_entity.pdbx_description
1 polymer ?
#
loop_
_entity_poly.entity_id
_entity_poly.type
_entity_poly.pdbx_seq_one_letter_code
_entity_poly.pdbx_strand_id
1 'polypeptide(L)'
;FHAHKFRSRAVVEFGTPFEIPPHLVELYRNNQRREAIGQVIDTVYQSLSAVTVSAPDYDTLMVIQAARRLYNPTGKKLPLPVVVELNRRLAMGYERYKNDERITSLSASVKNYNLQLRYLSLKDHQVQYARMSILKVLFLLVYRSIKLLLLFFCTVPGLLLFAPVFVATKIISIQKANTALAGSTVKVRGRDVMATWKILVAMGLAPTLYHFYSIIIVFKVWQDRLWGYVPMWVPLWL
;
A
#
# COMPACT_ATOMS: atom_id res chain seq x y z
N PHE A 1 2.10 -2.01 8.43
CA PHE A 1 0.98 -1.71 7.53
C PHE A 1 0.98 -0.22 7.25
N HIS A 2 1.33 0.19 6.03
CA HIS A 2 1.06 1.55 5.55
C HIS A 2 0.53 1.44 4.12
N ALA A 3 -0.61 2.06 3.83
CA ALA A 3 -1.17 2.14 2.49
C ALA A 3 -1.37 3.62 2.09
N HIS A 4 -0.72 4.02 1.00
CA HIS A 4 -0.77 5.35 0.38
C HIS A 4 -0.86 5.27 -1.17
N LYS A 5 -1.03 4.08 -1.78
CA LYS A 5 -1.13 3.86 -3.24
C LYS A 5 -2.13 2.74 -3.58
N PHE A 6 -2.64 2.75 -4.82
CA PHE A 6 -3.60 1.79 -5.38
C PHE A 6 -3.17 0.33 -5.15
N ARG A 7 -4.12 -0.54 -4.74
CA ARG A 7 -3.94 -1.89 -4.16
C ARG A 7 -3.51 -1.91 -2.67
N SER A 8 -4.09 -1.04 -1.87
CA SER A 8 -4.05 -1.13 -0.40
C SER A 8 -4.55 -2.51 0.06
N ARG A 9 -3.79 -3.18 0.92
CA ARG A 9 -4.18 -4.46 1.53
C ARG A 9 -4.42 -4.24 3.01
N ALA A 10 -5.66 -4.40 3.45
CA ALA A 10 -6.01 -4.57 4.85
C ALA A 10 -6.04 -6.07 5.16
N VAL A 11 -5.56 -6.45 6.34
CA VAL A 11 -5.77 -7.80 6.87
C VAL A 11 -6.91 -7.66 7.87
N VAL A 12 -8.02 -8.32 7.55
CA VAL A 12 -9.18 -8.42 8.45
C VAL A 12 -9.15 -9.83 9.01
N GLU A 13 -9.06 -9.93 10.33
CA GLU A 13 -9.10 -11.21 11.04
C GLU A 13 -10.45 -11.28 11.75
N PHE A 14 -11.18 -12.38 11.53
CA PHE A 14 -12.48 -12.62 12.16
C PHE A 14 -12.28 -13.62 13.31
N GLY A 15 -12.81 -13.28 14.49
CA GLY A 15 -12.89 -14.20 15.62
C GLY A 15 -13.97 -15.26 15.44
N THR A 16 -14.10 -16.13 16.44
CA THR A 16 -15.25 -17.03 16.51
C THR A 16 -16.54 -16.21 16.65
N PRO A 17 -17.59 -16.52 15.87
CA PRO A 17 -18.89 -15.92 16.11
C PRO A 17 -19.34 -16.28 17.53
N PHE A 18 -19.90 -15.31 18.25
CA PHE A 18 -20.52 -15.56 19.54
C PHE A 18 -21.98 -15.17 19.46
N GLU A 19 -22.85 -16.01 20.01
CA GLU A 19 -24.28 -15.76 20.10
C GLU A 19 -24.59 -15.10 21.43
N ILE A 20 -25.58 -14.20 21.44
CA ILE A 20 -25.99 -13.51 22.66
C ILE A 20 -26.76 -14.51 23.52
N PRO A 21 -26.31 -14.83 24.75
CA PRO A 21 -27.02 -15.73 25.63
C PRO A 21 -28.46 -15.25 25.91
N PRO A 22 -29.45 -16.16 25.97
CA PRO A 22 -30.85 -15.79 26.21
C PRO A 22 -31.08 -14.99 27.49
N HIS A 23 -30.31 -15.26 28.55
CA HIS A 23 -30.43 -14.55 29.82
C HIS A 23 -30.13 -13.04 29.70
N LEU A 24 -29.21 -12.63 28.80
CA LEU A 24 -28.93 -11.20 28.56
C LEU A 24 -30.11 -10.51 27.88
N VAL A 25 -30.84 -11.23 27.03
CA VAL A 25 -32.05 -10.75 26.36
C VAL A 25 -33.18 -10.57 27.38
N GLU A 26 -33.31 -11.51 28.32
CA GLU A 26 -34.28 -11.43 29.42
C GLU A 26 -33.96 -10.26 30.36
N LEU A 27 -32.70 -10.07 30.76
CA LEU A 27 -32.24 -8.92 31.55
C LEU A 27 -32.54 -7.59 30.86
N TYR A 28 -32.34 -7.52 29.54
CA TYR A 28 -32.66 -6.33 28.76
C TYR A 28 -34.17 -6.04 28.72
N ARG A 29 -35.02 -7.08 28.65
CA ARG A 29 -36.48 -6.96 28.70
C ARG A 29 -36.97 -6.56 30.10
N ASN A 30 -36.33 -7.04 31.16
CA ASN A 30 -36.67 -6.79 32.56
C ASN A 30 -36.19 -5.43 33.09
N ASN A 31 -36.05 -4.42 32.22
CA ASN A 31 -35.67 -3.05 32.55
C ASN A 31 -34.24 -2.85 33.12
N GLN A 32 -33.40 -3.89 33.17
CA GLN A 32 -31.97 -3.82 33.54
C GLN A 32 -31.06 -3.61 32.31
N ARG A 33 -31.45 -2.67 31.43
CA ARG A 33 -30.80 -2.47 30.12
C ARG A 33 -29.31 -2.15 30.22
N ARG A 34 -28.93 -1.30 31.18
CA ARG A 34 -27.54 -0.84 31.32
C ARG A 34 -26.58 -1.99 31.67
N GLU A 35 -27.04 -2.91 32.51
CA GLU A 35 -26.25 -4.07 32.94
C GLU A 35 -26.13 -5.09 31.81
N ALA A 36 -27.23 -5.40 31.11
CA ALA A 36 -27.22 -6.27 29.95
C ALA A 36 -26.30 -5.74 28.83
N ILE A 37 -26.38 -4.44 28.52
CA ILE A 37 -25.49 -3.79 27.53
C ILE A 37 -24.02 -3.85 27.99
N GLY A 38 -23.75 -3.57 29.27
CA GLY A 38 -22.40 -3.64 29.84
C GLY A 38 -21.77 -5.01 29.66
N GLN A 39 -22.50 -6.07 30.02
CA GLN A 39 -22.02 -7.45 29.87
C GLN A 39 -21.78 -7.84 28.40
N VAL A 40 -22.64 -7.39 27.47
CA VAL A 40 -22.43 -7.60 26.04
C VAL A 40 -21.19 -6.85 25.55
N ILE A 41 -21.00 -5.59 25.95
CA ILE A 41 -19.83 -4.79 25.58
C ILE A 41 -18.55 -5.44 26.12
N ASP A 42 -18.53 -5.91 27.35
CA ASP A 42 -17.38 -6.59 27.94
C ASP A 42 -17.06 -7.89 27.18
N THR A 43 -18.07 -8.65 26.79
CA THR A 43 -17.92 -9.85 25.97
C THR A 43 -17.36 -9.53 24.58
N VAL A 44 -17.86 -8.47 23.93
CA VAL A 44 -17.34 -7.96 22.66
C VAL A 44 -15.89 -7.51 22.81
N TYR A 45 -15.57 -6.79 23.89
CA TYR A 45 -14.22 -6.31 24.17
C TYR A 45 -13.25 -7.47 24.36
N GLN A 46 -13.61 -8.49 25.14
CA GLN A 46 -12.80 -9.70 25.30
C GLN A 46 -12.62 -10.46 23.99
N SER A 47 -13.68 -10.59 23.18
CA SER A 47 -13.64 -11.26 21.88
C SER A 47 -12.76 -10.50 20.87
N LEU A 48 -12.86 -9.17 20.84
CA LEU A 48 -11.98 -8.32 20.03
C LEU A 48 -10.54 -8.40 20.52
N SER A 49 -10.32 -8.30 21.84
CA SER A 49 -9.00 -8.42 22.46
C SER A 49 -8.33 -9.75 22.12
N ALA A 50 -9.10 -10.85 22.05
CA ALA A 50 -8.61 -12.16 21.66
C ALA A 50 -8.09 -12.23 20.21
N VAL A 51 -8.63 -11.40 19.32
CA VAL A 51 -8.26 -11.36 17.88
C VAL A 51 -7.28 -10.22 17.58
N THR A 52 -7.27 -9.16 18.38
CA THR A 52 -6.37 -8.03 18.19
C THR A 52 -4.97 -8.35 18.72
N VAL A 53 -4.00 -8.37 17.81
CA VAL A 53 -2.58 -8.43 18.17
C VAL A 53 -2.14 -7.03 18.60
N SER A 54 -2.18 -6.75 19.90
CA SER A 54 -1.60 -5.55 20.49
C SER A 54 -0.07 -5.63 20.47
N ALA A 55 0.58 -4.72 19.76
CA ALA A 55 2.03 -4.54 19.79
C ALA A 55 2.34 -3.05 20.06
N PRO A 56 3.31 -2.73 20.92
CA PRO A 56 3.60 -1.35 21.32
C PRO A 56 4.19 -0.51 20.19
N ASP A 57 4.91 -1.16 19.25
CA ASP A 57 5.55 -0.51 18.12
C ASP A 57 5.38 -1.34 16.83
N TYR A 58 5.45 -0.66 15.69
CA TYR A 58 5.37 -1.28 14.37
C TYR A 58 6.49 -2.30 14.12
N ASP A 59 7.72 -2.01 14.54
CA ASP A 59 8.85 -2.90 14.36
C ASP A 59 8.68 -4.17 15.18
N THR A 60 8.17 -4.04 16.41
CA THR A 60 7.83 -5.19 17.27
C THR A 60 6.79 -6.08 16.61
N LEU A 61 5.73 -5.48 16.05
CA LEU A 61 4.72 -6.21 15.29
C LEU A 61 5.33 -6.96 14.09
N MET A 62 6.24 -6.33 13.35
CA MET A 62 6.90 -6.96 12.20
C MET A 62 7.83 -8.11 12.60
N VAL A 63 8.52 -8.01 13.74
CA VAL A 63 9.34 -9.09 14.28
C VAL A 63 8.47 -10.26 14.69
N ILE A 64 7.39 -10.04 15.44
CA ILE A 64 6.45 -11.09 15.86
C ILE A 64 5.87 -11.82 14.65
N GLN A 65 5.42 -11.06 13.64
CA GLN A 65 4.89 -11.64 12.41
C GLN A 65 5.93 -12.46 11.63
N ALA A 66 7.17 -11.98 11.55
CA ALA A 66 8.26 -12.71 10.91
C ALA A 66 8.58 -14.00 11.69
N ALA A 67 8.74 -13.90 13.00
CA ALA A 67 8.98 -15.05 13.89
C ALA A 67 7.89 -16.11 13.74
N ARG A 68 6.61 -15.73 13.68
CA ARG A 68 5.50 -16.67 13.40
C ARG A 68 5.68 -17.38 12.05
N ARG A 69 6.06 -16.66 10.99
CA ARG A 69 6.27 -17.25 9.66
C ARG A 69 7.44 -18.23 9.65
N LEU A 70 8.51 -17.93 10.38
CA LEU A 70 9.68 -18.78 10.55
C LEU A 70 9.39 -20.02 11.42
N TYR A 71 8.54 -19.88 12.44
CA TYR A 71 8.16 -20.97 13.33
C TYR A 71 7.26 -22.02 12.68
N ASN A 72 6.43 -21.62 11.70
CA ASN A 72 5.53 -22.54 11.03
C ASN A 72 6.32 -23.56 10.17
N PRO A 73 6.17 -24.88 10.38
CA PRO A 73 6.85 -25.87 9.55
C PRO A 73 6.51 -25.72 8.07
N THR A 74 7.52 -25.90 7.24
CA THR A 74 7.40 -25.76 5.78
C THR A 74 6.32 -26.71 5.25
N GLY A 75 5.30 -26.16 4.58
CA GLY A 75 4.30 -26.93 3.84
C GLY A 75 2.95 -27.15 4.54
N LYS A 76 2.78 -26.81 5.83
CA LYS A 76 1.47 -26.89 6.51
C LYS A 76 0.84 -25.50 6.68
N LYS A 77 -0.37 -25.32 6.16
CA LYS A 77 -1.18 -24.13 6.44
C LYS A 77 -1.84 -24.30 7.79
N LEU A 78 -1.44 -23.49 8.77
CA LEU A 78 -2.09 -23.47 10.07
C LEU A 78 -3.50 -22.86 9.94
N PRO A 79 -4.52 -23.42 10.61
CA PRO A 79 -5.83 -22.79 10.72
C PRO A 79 -5.72 -21.39 11.32
N LEU A 80 -6.58 -20.46 10.86
CA LEU A 80 -6.57 -19.07 11.32
C LEU A 80 -6.59 -18.92 12.86
N PRO A 81 -7.40 -19.68 13.63
CA PRO A 81 -7.40 -19.56 15.10
C PRO A 81 -6.03 -19.85 15.72
N VAL A 82 -5.32 -20.85 15.20
CA VAL A 82 -3.97 -21.22 15.67
C VAL A 82 -2.96 -20.12 15.34
N VAL A 83 -3.11 -19.49 14.18
CA VAL A 83 -2.27 -18.39 13.72
C VAL A 83 -2.42 -17.15 14.61
N VAL A 84 -3.65 -16.85 15.03
CA VAL A 84 -3.96 -15.75 15.96
C VAL A 84 -3.38 -16.03 17.35
N GLU A 85 -3.61 -17.24 17.88
CA GLU A 85 -3.10 -17.62 19.20
C GLU A 85 -1.57 -17.65 19.24
N LEU A 86 -0.90 -18.10 18.17
CA LEU A 86 0.56 -18.03 18.06
C LEU A 86 1.06 -16.58 18.09
N ASN A 87 0.43 -15.67 17.33
CA ASN A 87 0.78 -14.26 17.37
C ASN A 87 0.62 -13.68 18.77
N ARG A 88 -0.48 -14.00 19.46
CA ARG A 88 -0.75 -13.54 20.83
C ARG A 88 0.32 -14.03 21.80
N ARG A 89 0.65 -15.33 21.77
CA ARG A 89 1.69 -15.93 22.63
C ARG A 89 3.07 -15.35 22.35
N LEU A 90 3.41 -15.12 21.09
CA LEU A 90 4.67 -14.49 20.71
C LEU A 90 4.73 -13.03 21.18
N ALA A 91 3.64 -12.28 21.07
CA ALA A 91 3.55 -10.91 21.58
C ALA A 91 3.72 -10.85 23.10
N MET A 92 2.98 -11.67 23.85
CA MET A 92 3.12 -11.75 25.31
C MET A 92 4.51 -12.20 25.74
N GLY A 93 5.10 -13.18 25.04
CA GLY A 93 6.45 -13.66 25.30
C GLY A 93 7.49 -12.58 25.06
N TYR A 94 7.38 -11.85 23.96
CA TYR A 94 8.25 -10.71 23.67
C TYR A 94 8.16 -9.65 24.76
N GLU A 95 6.95 -9.26 25.17
CA GLU A 95 6.75 -8.22 26.17
C GLU A 95 7.32 -8.61 27.55
N ARG A 96 7.18 -9.89 27.92
CA ARG A 96 7.71 -10.44 29.19
C ARG A 96 9.23 -10.53 29.21
N TYR A 97 9.85 -10.89 28.09
CA TYR A 97 11.29 -11.18 28.00
C TYR A 97 12.08 -10.14 27.18
N LYS A 98 11.52 -8.95 26.94
CA LYS A 98 12.14 -7.89 26.12
C LYS A 98 13.53 -7.44 26.58
N ASN A 99 13.83 -7.61 27.86
CA ASN A 99 15.10 -7.22 28.49
C ASN A 99 16.14 -8.35 28.50
N ASP A 100 15.78 -9.56 28.06
CA ASP A 100 16.72 -10.69 27.98
C ASP A 100 17.57 -10.56 26.70
N GLU A 101 18.90 -10.58 26.84
CA GLU A 101 19.86 -10.46 25.73
C GLU A 101 19.61 -11.49 24.61
N ARG A 102 19.10 -12.69 24.96
CA ARG A 102 18.76 -13.73 23.98
C ARG A 102 17.61 -13.30 23.08
N ILE A 103 16.60 -12.64 23.64
CA ILE A 103 15.46 -12.14 22.87
C ILE A 103 15.85 -10.92 22.04
N THR A 104 16.72 -10.05 22.56
CA THR A 104 17.25 -8.90 21.82
C THR A 104 18.05 -9.35 20.59
N SER A 105 18.97 -10.29 20.76
CA SER A 105 19.79 -10.84 19.67
C SER A 105 18.96 -11.63 18.64
N LEU A 106 17.98 -12.41 19.09
CA LEU A 106 17.02 -13.09 18.21
C LEU A 106 16.22 -12.08 17.39
N SER A 107 15.70 -11.03 18.03
CA SER A 107 14.91 -10.00 17.37
C SER A 107 15.72 -9.24 16.33
N ALA A 108 16.98 -8.91 16.62
CA ALA A 108 17.91 -8.33 15.66
C ALA A 108 18.15 -9.26 14.46
N SER A 109 18.34 -10.55 14.71
CA SER A 109 18.54 -11.57 13.66
C SER A 109 17.31 -11.71 12.76
N VAL A 110 16.10 -11.75 13.34
CA VAL A 110 14.83 -11.80 12.60
C VAL A 110 14.62 -10.51 11.78
N LYS A 111 14.96 -9.34 12.33
CA LYS A 111 14.93 -8.06 11.58
C LYS A 111 15.88 -8.11 10.39
N ASN A 112 17.12 -8.51 10.59
CA ASN A 112 18.13 -8.63 9.52
C ASN A 112 17.69 -9.60 8.42
N TYR A 113 17.16 -10.76 8.80
CA TYR A 113 16.59 -11.71 7.84
C TYR A 113 15.45 -11.09 7.02
N ASN A 114 14.49 -10.44 7.66
CA ASN A 114 13.36 -9.80 6.97
C ASN A 114 13.81 -8.63 6.08
N LEU A 115 14.89 -7.92 6.45
CA LEU A 115 15.53 -6.90 5.60
C LEU A 115 16.16 -7.53 4.36
N GLN A 116 16.93 -8.62 4.50
CA GLN A 116 17.53 -9.34 3.38
C GLN A 116 16.47 -9.83 2.39
N LEU A 117 15.37 -10.40 2.89
CA LEU A 117 14.24 -10.79 2.05
C LEU A 117 13.66 -9.61 1.27
N ARG A 118 13.49 -8.46 1.91
CA ARG A 118 12.98 -7.25 1.25
C ARG A 118 13.95 -6.73 0.19
N TYR A 119 15.25 -6.73 0.48
CA TYR A 119 16.28 -6.33 -0.49
C TYR A 119 16.28 -7.23 -1.72
N LEU A 120 16.14 -8.54 -1.52
CA LEU A 120 16.09 -9.51 -2.61
C LEU A 120 14.70 -9.62 -3.26
N SER A 121 13.69 -8.90 -2.73
CA SER A 121 12.29 -9.02 -3.14
C SER A 121 11.76 -10.46 -3.10
N LEU A 122 12.24 -11.25 -2.13
CA LEU A 122 11.87 -12.65 -1.94
C LEU A 122 10.86 -12.79 -0.80
N LYS A 123 9.96 -13.77 -0.94
CA LYS A 123 9.07 -14.24 0.13
C LYS A 123 9.70 -15.43 0.83
N ASP A 124 9.31 -15.68 2.09
CA ASP A 124 9.86 -16.77 2.91
C ASP A 124 9.85 -18.13 2.22
N HIS A 125 8.75 -18.51 1.55
CA HIS A 125 8.67 -19.78 0.83
C HIS A 125 9.58 -19.84 -0.40
N GLN A 126 9.93 -18.69 -0.99
CA GLN A 126 10.81 -18.64 -2.15
C GLN A 126 12.25 -18.92 -1.79
N VAL A 127 12.68 -18.65 -0.55
CA VAL A 127 14.07 -18.86 -0.09
C VAL A 127 14.55 -20.29 -0.34
N GLN A 128 13.66 -21.27 -0.19
CA GLN A 128 14.01 -22.68 -0.31
C GLN A 128 14.38 -23.11 -1.73
N TYR A 129 13.72 -22.53 -2.74
CA TYR A 129 13.89 -22.93 -4.14
C TYR A 129 14.42 -21.81 -5.04
N ALA A 130 14.61 -20.59 -4.52
CA ALA A 130 15.18 -19.44 -5.24
C ALA A 130 16.70 -19.59 -5.45
N ARG A 131 17.13 -20.76 -5.92
CA ARG A 131 18.47 -20.97 -6.45
C ARG A 131 18.42 -20.66 -7.94
N MET A 132 18.98 -19.53 -8.34
CA MET A 132 19.15 -19.19 -9.75
C MET A 132 20.61 -19.39 -10.15
N SER A 133 20.84 -19.98 -11.32
CA SER A 133 22.17 -20.00 -11.92
C SER A 133 22.64 -18.58 -12.23
N ILE A 134 23.92 -18.28 -11.96
CA ILE A 134 24.55 -16.98 -12.21
C ILE A 134 24.36 -16.55 -13.66
N LEU A 135 24.45 -17.48 -14.62
CA LEU A 135 24.23 -17.20 -16.04
C LEU A 135 22.80 -16.71 -16.32
N LYS A 136 21.80 -17.32 -15.67
CA LYS A 136 20.40 -16.91 -15.79
C LYS A 136 20.19 -15.52 -15.18
N VAL A 137 20.83 -15.24 -14.03
CA VAL A 137 20.75 -13.92 -13.39
C VAL A 137 21.36 -12.85 -14.30
N LEU A 138 22.54 -13.10 -14.87
CA LEU A 138 23.21 -12.16 -15.77
C LEU A 138 22.37 -11.89 -17.02
N PHE A 139 21.85 -12.93 -17.67
CA PHE A 139 20.98 -12.78 -18.84
C PHE A 139 19.70 -12.01 -18.51
N LEU A 140 19.02 -12.34 -17.40
CA LEU A 140 17.82 -11.62 -16.97
C LEU A 140 18.11 -10.15 -16.64
N LEU A 141 19.26 -9.85 -16.06
CA LEU A 141 19.68 -8.48 -15.77
C LEU A 141 19.84 -7.71 -17.08
N VAL A 142 20.62 -8.22 -18.04
CA VAL A 142 20.82 -7.58 -19.35
C VAL A 142 19.49 -7.38 -20.08
N TYR A 143 18.67 -8.42 -20.17
CA TYR A 143 17.35 -8.35 -20.81
C TYR A 143 16.44 -7.30 -20.17
N ARG A 144 16.36 -7.25 -18.83
CA ARG A 144 15.55 -6.27 -18.12
C ARG A 144 16.08 -4.85 -18.26
N SER A 145 17.40 -4.66 -18.26
CA SER A 145 18.04 -3.36 -18.48
C SER A 145 17.72 -2.84 -19.88
N ILE A 146 17.85 -3.67 -20.92
CA ILE A 146 17.48 -3.30 -22.29
C ILE A 146 15.98 -2.96 -22.38
N LYS A 147 15.11 -3.78 -21.77
CA LYS A 147 13.68 -3.52 -21.74
C LYS A 147 13.32 -2.20 -21.05
N LEU A 148 13.99 -1.89 -19.94
CA LEU A 148 13.81 -0.63 -19.21
C LEU A 148 14.31 0.57 -20.02
N LEU A 149 15.44 0.44 -20.71
CA LEU A 149 15.96 1.47 -21.61
C LEU A 149 14.99 1.75 -22.76
N LEU A 150 14.49 0.71 -23.43
CA LEU A 150 13.50 0.86 -24.50
C LEU A 150 12.23 1.56 -23.97
N LEU A 151 11.71 1.11 -22.83
CA LEU A 151 10.54 1.74 -22.22
C LEU A 151 10.81 3.20 -21.86
N PHE A 152 11.99 3.51 -21.31
CA PHE A 152 12.40 4.87 -21.01
C PHE A 152 12.33 5.76 -22.26
N PHE A 153 12.99 5.38 -23.35
CA PHE A 153 12.97 6.17 -24.59
C PHE A 153 11.57 6.32 -25.19
N CYS A 154 10.71 5.30 -25.12
CA CYS A 154 9.32 5.41 -25.56
C CYS A 154 8.48 6.34 -24.67
N THR A 155 8.76 6.40 -23.36
CA THR A 155 7.98 7.21 -22.40
C THR A 155 8.43 8.67 -22.30
N VAL A 156 9.71 8.97 -22.54
CA VAL A 156 10.28 10.32 -22.43
C VAL A 156 9.53 11.37 -23.26
N PRO A 157 9.22 11.18 -24.55
CA PRO A 157 8.51 12.20 -25.31
C PRO A 157 7.11 12.48 -24.76
N GLY A 158 6.40 11.43 -24.32
CA GLY A 158 5.12 11.58 -23.64
C GLY A 158 5.25 12.36 -22.33
N LEU A 159 6.22 12.02 -21.49
CA LEU A 159 6.48 12.73 -20.23
C LEU A 159 6.83 14.21 -20.45
N LEU A 160 7.57 14.52 -21.51
CA LEU A 160 7.93 15.89 -21.87
C LEU A 160 6.70 16.69 -22.30
N LEU A 161 5.85 16.11 -23.15
CA LEU A 161 4.57 16.73 -23.56
C LEU A 161 3.64 16.95 -22.36
N PHE A 162 3.56 16.01 -21.41
CA PHE A 162 2.74 16.18 -20.19
C PHE A 162 3.43 16.93 -19.04
N ALA A 163 4.69 17.34 -19.19
CA ALA A 163 5.44 17.99 -18.12
C ALA A 163 4.74 19.24 -17.54
N PRO A 164 4.13 20.14 -18.35
CA PRO A 164 3.40 21.29 -17.81
C PRO A 164 2.23 20.88 -16.92
N VAL A 165 1.52 19.80 -17.29
CA VAL A 165 0.42 19.25 -16.48
C VAL A 165 0.94 18.72 -15.15
N PHE A 166 2.05 17.96 -15.15
CA PHE A 166 2.63 17.43 -13.91
C PHE A 166 3.14 18.53 -12.97
N VAL A 167 3.76 19.58 -13.51
CA VAL A 167 4.25 20.71 -12.72
C VAL A 167 3.07 21.50 -12.14
N ALA A 168 2.09 21.88 -12.97
CA ALA A 168 0.94 22.65 -12.53
C ALA A 168 0.10 21.90 -11.48
N THR A 169 -0.22 20.62 -11.72
CA THR A 169 -0.96 19.79 -10.77
C THR A 169 -0.22 19.67 -9.44
N LYS A 170 1.10 19.51 -9.44
CA LYS A 170 1.91 19.45 -8.21
C LYS A 170 1.84 20.76 -7.42
N ILE A 171 2.06 21.90 -8.08
CA ILE A 171 2.08 23.21 -7.42
C ILE A 171 0.69 23.54 -6.85
N ILE A 172 -0.36 23.45 -7.67
CA ILE A 172 -1.73 23.83 -7.28
C ILE A 172 -2.25 22.90 -6.18
N SER A 173 -2.01 21.58 -6.27
CA SER A 173 -2.49 20.64 -5.25
C SER A 173 -1.82 20.83 -3.90
N ILE A 174 -0.53 21.20 -3.86
CA ILE A 174 0.17 21.51 -2.60
C ILE A 174 -0.36 22.80 -1.99
N GLN A 175 -0.51 23.86 -2.80
CA GLN A 175 -1.06 25.13 -2.31
C GLN A 175 -2.46 24.94 -1.73
N LYS A 176 -3.35 24.20 -2.43
CA LYS A 176 -4.72 23.97 -1.99
C LYS A 176 -4.82 23.02 -0.79
N ALA A 177 -3.93 22.03 -0.70
CA ALA A 177 -3.85 21.18 0.48
C ALA A 177 -3.42 21.99 1.72
N ASN A 178 -2.44 22.89 1.58
CA ASN A 178 -1.97 23.76 2.66
C ASN A 178 -3.07 24.72 3.13
N THR A 179 -3.82 25.34 2.20
CA THR A 179 -4.97 26.19 2.59
C THR A 179 -6.07 25.41 3.30
N ALA A 180 -6.35 24.18 2.88
CA ALA A 180 -7.37 23.34 3.49
C ALA A 180 -6.95 22.77 4.86
N LEU A 181 -5.65 22.59 5.09
CA LEU A 181 -5.08 22.24 6.38
C LEU A 181 -5.14 23.42 7.35
N ALA A 182 -4.77 24.62 6.91
CA ALA A 182 -4.83 25.84 7.72
C ALA A 182 -6.25 26.18 8.19
N GLY A 183 -7.27 25.88 7.37
CA GLY A 183 -8.67 26.12 7.70
C GLY A 183 -9.38 24.99 8.49
N SER A 184 -8.69 23.91 8.87
CA SER A 184 -9.34 22.76 9.51
C SER A 184 -8.62 22.31 10.78
N THR A 185 -9.33 22.39 11.91
CA THR A 185 -8.84 21.95 13.22
C THR A 185 -8.72 20.42 13.36
N VAL A 186 -9.37 19.64 12.46
CA VAL A 186 -9.47 18.17 12.56
C VAL A 186 -8.54 17.44 11.57
N LYS A 187 -8.06 18.11 10.51
CA LYS A 187 -7.30 17.46 9.43
C LYS A 187 -5.80 17.44 9.73
N VAL A 188 -5.27 16.28 10.10
CA VAL A 188 -3.85 16.12 10.45
C VAL A 188 -2.89 16.10 9.24
N ARG A 189 -3.34 15.65 8.04
CA ARG A 189 -2.44 15.48 6.86
C ARG A 189 -2.98 15.91 5.48
N GLY A 190 -4.26 16.21 5.32
CA GLY A 190 -4.80 16.84 4.09
C GLY A 190 -4.61 16.09 2.76
N ARG A 191 -4.24 14.80 2.79
CA ARG A 191 -3.84 14.03 1.59
C ARG A 191 -4.98 13.81 0.60
N ASP A 192 -6.21 13.74 1.10
CA ASP A 192 -7.42 13.62 0.30
C ASP A 192 -7.63 14.84 -0.61
N VAL A 193 -7.50 16.05 -0.03
CA VAL A 193 -7.60 17.31 -0.77
C VAL A 193 -6.54 17.39 -1.87
N MET A 194 -5.32 16.94 -1.59
CA MET A 194 -4.25 16.90 -2.60
C MET A 194 -4.60 15.99 -3.79
N ALA A 195 -5.23 14.84 -3.54
CA ALA A 195 -5.64 13.92 -4.60
C ALA A 195 -6.75 14.53 -5.48
N THR A 196 -7.76 15.13 -4.85
CA THR A 196 -8.87 15.80 -5.55
C THR A 196 -8.36 16.90 -6.46
N TRP A 197 -7.48 17.78 -5.97
CA TRP A 197 -6.94 18.87 -6.78
C TRP A 197 -6.03 18.42 -7.92
N LYS A 198 -5.32 17.29 -7.77
CA LYS A 198 -4.56 16.71 -8.89
C LYS A 198 -5.47 16.27 -10.02
N ILE A 199 -6.60 15.63 -9.70
CA ILE A 199 -7.58 15.18 -10.69
C ILE A 199 -8.25 16.37 -11.37
N LEU A 200 -8.71 17.37 -10.59
CA LEU A 200 -9.39 18.55 -11.13
C LEU A 200 -8.49 19.35 -12.08
N VAL A 201 -7.23 19.60 -11.69
CA VAL A 201 -6.28 20.33 -12.55
C VAL A 201 -5.95 19.52 -13.80
N ALA A 202 -5.75 18.19 -13.69
CA ALA A 202 -5.49 17.35 -14.86
C ALA A 202 -6.69 17.32 -15.83
N MET A 203 -7.92 17.28 -15.31
CA MET A 203 -9.14 17.25 -16.11
C MET A 203 -9.32 18.52 -16.95
N GLY A 204 -8.95 19.69 -16.41
CA GLY A 204 -9.01 20.94 -17.16
C GLY A 204 -7.79 21.16 -18.07
N LEU A 205 -6.57 20.92 -17.55
CA LEU A 205 -5.34 21.30 -18.21
C LEU A 205 -4.87 20.29 -19.29
N ALA A 206 -5.19 18.99 -19.14
CA ALA A 206 -4.78 18.01 -20.13
C ALA A 206 -5.49 18.23 -21.48
N PRO A 207 -6.84 18.39 -21.54
CA PRO A 207 -7.51 18.66 -22.80
C PRO A 207 -7.04 19.95 -23.47
N THR A 208 -6.87 21.04 -22.72
CA THR A 208 -6.43 22.33 -23.29
C THR A 208 -5.04 22.23 -23.91
N LEU A 209 -4.14 21.52 -23.24
CA LEU A 209 -2.78 21.28 -23.73
C LEU A 209 -2.76 20.38 -24.98
N TYR A 210 -3.63 19.36 -25.05
CA TYR A 210 -3.81 18.59 -26.28
C TYR A 210 -4.30 19.45 -27.44
N HIS A 211 -5.32 20.29 -27.23
CA HIS A 211 -5.84 21.17 -28.28
C HIS A 211 -4.75 22.15 -28.75
N PHE A 212 -3.98 22.70 -27.81
CA PHE A 212 -2.87 23.59 -28.12
C PHE A 212 -1.82 22.91 -29.01
N TYR A 213 -1.39 21.68 -28.66
CA TYR A 213 -0.45 20.93 -29.49
C TYR A 213 -1.02 20.55 -30.85
N SER A 214 -2.28 20.13 -30.91
CA SER A 214 -2.96 19.83 -32.17
C SER A 214 -3.02 21.05 -33.09
N ILE A 215 -3.35 22.24 -32.55
CA ILE A 215 -3.38 23.49 -33.32
C ILE A 215 -1.99 23.81 -33.88
N ILE A 216 -0.92 23.70 -33.07
CA ILE A 216 0.46 23.96 -33.53
C ILE A 216 0.85 22.99 -34.66
N ILE A 217 0.55 21.70 -34.50
CA ILE A 217 0.85 20.69 -35.50
C ILE A 217 0.08 20.98 -36.78
N VAL A 218 -1.24 21.21 -36.71
CA VAL A 218 -2.08 21.54 -37.87
C VAL A 218 -1.57 22.80 -38.57
N PHE A 219 -1.26 23.86 -37.83
CA PHE A 219 -0.71 25.09 -38.39
C PHE A 219 0.62 24.84 -39.11
N LYS A 220 1.53 24.04 -38.53
CA LYS A 220 2.81 23.69 -39.14
C LYS A 220 2.69 22.78 -40.37
N VAL A 221 1.71 21.90 -40.37
CA VAL A 221 1.37 21.05 -41.52
C VAL A 221 0.79 21.91 -42.65
N TRP A 222 -0.03 22.91 -42.34
CA TRP A 222 -0.55 23.87 -43.31
C TRP A 222 0.54 24.76 -43.91
N GLN A 223 1.48 25.26 -43.09
CA GLN A 223 2.56 26.14 -43.53
C GLN A 223 3.59 25.44 -44.44
N ASP A 224 4.20 24.37 -43.93
CA ASP A 224 5.40 23.77 -44.53
C ASP A 224 5.32 22.24 -44.66
N ARG A 225 4.11 21.65 -44.56
CA ARG A 225 3.89 20.19 -44.45
C ARG A 225 4.78 19.54 -43.38
N LEU A 226 4.99 20.26 -42.27
CA LEU A 226 5.86 19.85 -41.17
C LEU A 226 7.27 19.57 -41.69
N TRP A 227 7.96 20.59 -42.21
CA TRP A 227 9.30 20.49 -42.81
C TRP A 227 9.42 19.41 -43.92
N GLY A 228 8.35 19.19 -44.68
CA GLY A 228 8.30 18.17 -45.74
C GLY A 228 8.16 16.71 -45.27
N TYR A 229 7.98 16.45 -43.97
CA TYR A 229 7.73 15.11 -43.47
C TYR A 229 6.33 14.59 -43.84
N VAL A 230 5.35 15.48 -44.06
CA VAL A 230 4.00 15.10 -44.49
C VAL A 230 3.95 14.97 -46.01
N PRO A 231 3.64 13.78 -46.57
CA PRO A 231 3.55 13.56 -48.01
C PRO A 231 2.48 14.44 -48.65
N MET A 232 2.69 14.79 -49.92
CA MET A 232 1.78 15.64 -50.71
C MET A 232 0.37 15.05 -50.87
N TRP A 233 0.23 13.72 -50.80
CA TRP A 233 -1.04 13.01 -50.92
C TRP A 233 -1.94 13.11 -49.69
N VAL A 234 -1.42 13.54 -48.53
CA VAL A 234 -2.26 13.77 -47.36
C VAL A 234 -3.04 15.05 -47.59
N PRO A 235 -4.38 14.98 -47.71
CA PRO A 235 -5.19 16.17 -47.92
C PRO A 235 -5.17 17.01 -46.65
N LEU A 236 -4.92 18.32 -46.81
CA LEU A 236 -4.88 19.27 -45.70
C LEU A 236 -6.28 19.66 -45.22
N TRP A 237 -7.31 19.17 -45.90
CA TRP A 237 -8.73 19.37 -45.64
C TRP A 237 -9.44 18.02 -45.81
N LEU A 238 -10.42 17.75 -44.94
CA LEU A 238 -11.44 16.70 -45.12
C LEU A 238 -12.74 17.42 -45.44
#